data_AF-A0A2X1KVU2-F1
#
_entry.id   AF-A0A2X1KVU2-F1
#
_cell.length_a   1.000
_cell.length_b   1.000
_cell.length_c   1.000
_cell.angle_alpha   90.00
_cell.angle_beta   90.00
_cell.angle_gamma   90.00
#
_symmetry.space_group_name_H-M   'P 1'
#
loop_
_entity.id
_entity.type
_entity.pdbx_description
1 polymer ?
#
loop_
_entity_poly.entity_id
_entity_poly.type
_entity_poly.pdbx_seq_one_letter_code
_entity_poly.pdbx_strand_id
1 'polypeptide(L)'
;MLDMGFIHDIRRVLTKLPAKRQNLLFSATFSDDIKALAEKLLHNPLEIEVARRNTASDQVTQHVHFVDKKRKRELLFAHDWERELAAGAGVYPYQTRR
;
A
#
# COMPACT_ATOMS: atom_id res chain seq x y z
N MET A 1 -5.23 -7.82 9.48
CA MET A 1 -5.59 -7.84 10.92
C MET A 1 -6.51 -9.01 11.25
N LEU A 2 -7.62 -9.19 10.53
CA LEU A 2 -8.50 -10.35 10.73
C LEU A 2 -7.81 -11.66 10.31
N ASP A 3 -7.17 -11.68 9.15
CA ASP A 3 -6.42 -12.86 8.65
C ASP A 3 -5.23 -13.27 9.54
N MET A 4 -4.79 -12.36 10.41
CA MET A 4 -3.71 -12.62 11.39
C MET A 4 -4.25 -13.18 12.72
N GLY A 5 -5.57 -13.40 12.84
CA GLY A 5 -6.20 -13.97 14.03
C GLY A 5 -6.62 -12.97 15.12
N PHE A 6 -6.44 -11.66 14.92
CA PHE A 6 -6.74 -10.64 15.94
C PHE A 6 -8.23 -10.43 16.25
N ILE A 7 -9.14 -11.15 15.59
CA ILE A 7 -10.59 -11.04 15.84
C ILE A 7 -10.95 -11.27 17.32
N HIS A 8 -10.25 -12.20 17.98
CA HIS A 8 -10.52 -12.52 19.38
C HIS A 8 -10.10 -11.38 20.31
N ASP A 9 -8.95 -10.76 20.05
CA ASP A 9 -8.46 -9.61 20.79
C ASP A 9 -9.35 -8.38 20.61
N ILE A 10 -9.80 -8.12 19.38
CA ILE A 10 -10.74 -7.03 19.09
C ILE A 10 -12.02 -7.21 19.93
N ARG A 11 -12.61 -8.41 19.95
CA ARG A 11 -13.78 -8.72 20.77
C ARG A 11 -13.52 -8.48 22.26
N ARG A 12 -12.37 -8.91 22.78
CA ARG A 12 -12.01 -8.69 24.19
C ARG A 12 -11.97 -7.20 24.53
N VAL A 13 -11.32 -6.38 23.69
CA VAL A 13 -11.25 -4.93 23.91
C VAL A 13 -12.64 -4.30 23.89
N LEU A 14 -13.48 -4.65 22.93
CA LEU A 14 -14.82 -4.07 22.77
C LEU A 14 -15.73 -4.30 23.98
N THR A 15 -15.60 -5.43 24.67
CA THR A 15 -16.37 -5.72 25.89
C THR A 15 -16.01 -4.82 27.07
N LYS A 16 -14.86 -4.15 27.02
CA LYS A 16 -14.40 -3.20 28.04
C LYS A 16 -14.81 -1.76 27.74
N LEU A 17 -15.34 -1.49 26.54
CA LEU A 17 -15.75 -0.16 26.13
C LEU A 17 -17.20 0.14 26.53
N PRO A 18 -17.55 1.41 26.77
CA PRO A 18 -18.92 1.81 27.05
C PRO A 18 -19.88 1.41 25.91
N ALA A 19 -21.11 1.06 26.28
CA ALA A 19 -22.12 0.56 25.35
C ALA A 19 -22.47 1.60 24.27
N LYS A 20 -22.60 2.88 24.66
CA LYS A 20 -22.82 3.99 23.73
C LYS A 20 -21.47 4.55 23.27
N ARG A 21 -21.16 4.35 21.98
CA ARG A 21 -19.92 4.81 21.34
C ARG A 21 -20.12 4.97 19.84
N GLN A 22 -19.31 5.82 19.23
CA GLN A 22 -19.19 5.89 17.77
C GLN A 22 -17.99 5.03 17.35
N ASN A 23 -18.19 4.16 16.38
CA ASN A 23 -17.13 3.32 15.83
C ASN A 23 -16.92 3.67 14.36
N LEU A 24 -15.66 3.63 13.92
CA LEU A 24 -15.25 3.79 12.54
C LEU A 24 -14.43 2.56 12.15
N LEU A 25 -14.75 1.96 11.01
CA LEU A 25 -14.01 0.83 10.46
C LEU A 25 -13.37 1.26 9.14
N PHE A 26 -12.06 1.13 9.06
CA PHE A 26 -11.30 1.38 7.84
C PHE A 26 -10.75 0.05 7.34
N SER A 27 -10.99 -0.26 6.07
CA SER A 27 -10.42 -1.45 5.45
C SER A 27 -9.99 -1.15 4.02
N ALA A 28 -8.84 -1.68 3.65
CA ALA A 28 -8.35 -1.66 2.26
C ALA A 28 -9.10 -2.67 1.37
N THR A 29 -9.77 -3.65 1.97
CA THR A 29 -10.52 -4.69 1.27
C THR A 29 -11.88 -4.93 1.93
N PHE A 30 -12.86 -5.38 1.15
CA PHE A 30 -14.23 -5.63 1.61
C PHE A 30 -14.57 -7.12 1.47
N SER A 31 -13.83 -7.97 2.19
CA SER A 31 -14.14 -9.40 2.26
C SER A 31 -15.39 -9.64 3.12
N ASP A 32 -16.00 -10.82 3.01
CA ASP A 32 -17.19 -11.16 3.78
C ASP A 32 -16.93 -11.14 5.29
N ASP A 33 -15.71 -11.50 5.73
CA ASP A 33 -15.31 -11.41 7.14
C ASP A 33 -15.28 -9.96 7.66
N ILE A 34 -14.85 -9.01 6.82
CA ILE A 34 -14.85 -7.58 7.17
C ILE A 34 -16.30 -7.07 7.28
N LYS A 35 -17.19 -7.50 6.38
CA LYS A 35 -18.62 -7.15 6.44
C LYS A 35 -19.26 -7.69 7.73
N ALA A 36 -19.04 -8.97 8.03
CA ALA A 36 -19.56 -9.59 9.25
C ALA A 36 -19.00 -8.95 10.54
N LEU A 37 -17.79 -8.40 10.48
CA LEU A 37 -17.25 -7.59 11.57
C LEU A 37 -17.96 -6.23 11.66
N ALA A 38 -18.10 -5.52 10.53
CA ALA A 38 -18.73 -4.21 10.48
C ALA A 38 -20.15 -4.23 11.05
N GLU A 39 -20.96 -5.24 10.70
CA GLU A 39 -22.32 -5.43 11.21
C GLU A 39 -22.39 -5.57 12.74
N LYS A 40 -21.35 -6.15 13.35
CA LYS A 40 -21.29 -6.36 14.82
C LYS A 40 -20.72 -5.15 15.56
N LEU A 41 -19.88 -4.36 14.90
CA LEU A 41 -19.18 -3.24 15.52
C LEU A 41 -19.87 -1.90 15.31
N LEU A 42 -20.50 -1.71 14.17
CA LEU A 42 -21.07 -0.44 13.77
C LEU A 42 -22.60 -0.44 13.99
N HIS A 43 -23.15 0.73 14.26
CA HIS A 43 -24.59 0.92 14.40
C HIS A 43 -25.05 1.91 13.33
N ASN A 44 -25.87 1.45 12.39
CA ASN A 44 -26.34 2.20 11.22
C ASN A 44 -25.20 2.99 10.50
N PRO A 45 -24.16 2.30 10.00
CA PRO A 45 -23.00 2.98 9.43
C PRO A 45 -23.31 3.64 8.08
N LEU A 46 -22.67 4.78 7.82
CA LEU A 46 -22.51 5.30 6.46
C LEU A 46 -21.33 4.56 5.80
N GLU A 47 -21.59 3.95 4.65
CA GLU A 47 -20.56 3.27 3.86
C GLU A 47 -19.98 4.22 2.80
N ILE A 48 -18.65 4.34 2.77
CA ILE A 48 -17.92 5.18 1.81
C ILE A 48 -16.87 4.32 1.12
N GLU A 49 -17.06 4.05 -0.17
CA GLU A 49 -16.12 3.28 -0.99
C GLU A 49 -15.41 4.20 -1.99
N VAL A 50 -14.08 4.24 -1.92
CA VAL A 50 -13.24 5.06 -2.82
C VAL A 50 -12.64 4.15 -3.90
N ALA A 51 -13.44 3.91 -4.96
CA ALA A 51 -13.09 3.26 -6.23
C ALA A 51 -12.65 1.78 -6.21
N ARG A 52 -12.78 1.12 -7.38
CA ARG A 52 -12.66 -0.35 -7.55
C ARG A 52 -11.26 -0.88 -7.25
N ARG A 53 -11.25 -2.07 -6.64
CA ARG A 53 -10.07 -2.89 -6.31
C ARG A 53 -9.17 -3.15 -7.53
N ASN A 54 -7.86 -3.13 -7.27
CA ASN A 54 -6.84 -3.88 -8.00
C ASN A 54 -6.50 -3.46 -9.43
N THR A 55 -6.64 -2.21 -9.82
CA THR A 55 -5.85 -1.67 -10.94
C THR A 55 -4.64 -0.94 -10.38
N ALA A 56 -3.44 -1.30 -10.86
CA ALA A 56 -2.29 -0.42 -10.70
C ALA A 56 -2.72 0.97 -11.20
N SER A 57 -2.48 2.01 -10.41
CA SER A 57 -2.96 3.35 -10.74
C SER A 57 -2.60 3.69 -12.19
N ASP A 58 -3.57 4.13 -13.00
CA ASP A 58 -3.31 4.58 -14.38
C ASP A 58 -2.32 5.77 -14.41
N GLN A 59 -2.09 6.41 -13.26
CA GLN A 59 -1.09 7.46 -13.07
C GLN A 59 0.34 6.92 -12.93
N VAL A 60 0.53 5.61 -12.87
CA VAL A 60 1.85 4.97 -12.74
C VAL A 60 2.23 4.35 -14.07
N THR A 61 3.15 4.99 -14.78
CA THR A 61 3.81 4.42 -15.95
C THR A 61 4.70 3.26 -15.52
N GLN A 62 4.46 2.07 -16.08
CA GLN A 62 5.22 0.86 -15.77
C GLN A 62 6.09 0.46 -16.97
N HIS A 63 7.36 0.11 -16.70
CA HIS A 63 8.31 -0.35 -17.70
C HIS A 63 8.87 -1.72 -17.30
N VAL A 64 9.04 -2.62 -18.27
CA VAL A 64 9.62 -3.96 -18.08
C VAL A 64 10.91 -4.07 -18.89
N HIS A 65 12.01 -4.38 -18.22
CA HIS A 65 13.31 -4.62 -18.86
C HIS A 65 13.74 -6.07 -18.65
N PHE A 66 13.84 -6.82 -19.74
CA PHE A 66 14.35 -8.19 -19.70
C PHE A 66 15.88 -8.17 -19.68
N VAL A 67 16.47 -8.69 -18.61
CA VAL A 67 17.92 -8.71 -18.41
C VAL A 67 18.34 -9.91 -17.58
N ASP A 68 19.50 -10.48 -17.90
CA ASP A 68 20.10 -11.54 -17.09
C ASP A 68 20.36 -11.06 -15.66
N LYS A 69 20.20 -11.96 -14.68
CA LYS A 69 20.36 -11.64 -13.25
C LYS A 69 21.69 -10.92 -12.94
N LYS A 70 22.77 -11.30 -13.62
CA LYS A 70 24.12 -10.71 -13.43
C LYS A 70 24.20 -9.26 -13.91
N ARG A 71 23.39 -8.88 -14.91
CA ARG A 71 23.43 -7.57 -15.57
C ARG A 71 22.42 -6.56 -15.02
N LYS A 72 21.57 -6.97 -14.05
CA LYS A 72 20.64 -6.06 -13.37
C LYS A 72 21.33 -4.83 -12.77
N ARG A 73 22.53 -5.01 -12.20
CA ARG A 73 23.28 -3.91 -11.59
C ARG A 73 23.71 -2.86 -12.62
N GLU A 74 24.25 -3.30 -13.76
CA GLU A 74 24.65 -2.42 -14.86
C GLU A 74 23.45 -1.66 -15.41
N LEU A 75 22.30 -2.34 -15.58
CA LEU A 75 21.07 -1.74 -16.06
C LEU A 75 20.53 -0.64 -15.12
N LEU A 76 20.58 -0.86 -13.80
CA LEU A 76 20.16 0.17 -12.82
C LEU A 76 21.04 1.42 -12.88
N PHE A 77 22.37 1.24 -12.95
CA PHE A 77 23.29 2.38 -13.07
C PHE A 77 23.09 3.16 -14.36
N ALA A 78 22.84 2.49 -15.48
CA ALA A 78 22.55 3.15 -16.75
C ALA A 78 21.21 3.91 -16.72
N HIS A 79 20.18 3.32 -16.10
CA HIS A 79 18.84 3.90 -16.07
C HIS A 79 18.71 5.11 -15.14
N ASP A 80 19.39 5.11 -13.99
CA ASP A 80 19.40 6.26 -13.08
C ASP A 80 20.02 7.49 -13.75
N TRP A 81 21.06 7.29 -14.56
CA TRP A 81 21.74 8.36 -15.29
C TRP A 81 20.91 8.96 -16.42
N GLU A 82 20.14 8.16 -17.16
CA GLU A 82 19.23 8.64 -18.21
C GLU A 82 18.11 9.52 -17.64
N ARG A 83 17.57 9.18 -16.48
CA ARG A 83 16.51 9.97 -15.82
C ARG A 83 17.05 11.29 -15.27
N GLU A 84 18.28 11.29 -14.74
CA GLU A 84 18.93 12.49 -14.22
C GLU A 84 19.30 13.47 -15.34
N LEU A 85 19.79 12.96 -16.49
CA LEU A 85 20.01 13.76 -17.70
C LEU A 85 18.71 14.32 -18.30
N ALA A 86 17.62 13.55 -18.27
CA ALA A 86 16.30 14.03 -18.70
C ALA A 86 15.67 15.05 -17.74
N ALA A 87 16.06 15.05 -16.46
CA ALA A 87 15.54 15.94 -15.42
C ALA A 87 16.31 17.28 -15.30
N GLY A 88 17.33 17.52 -16.11
CA GLY A 88 17.94 18.85 -16.25
C GLY A 88 18.64 19.39 -14.99
N ALA A 89 19.28 18.55 -14.18
CA ALA A 89 20.09 18.99 -13.04
C ALA A 89 21.56 18.59 -13.21
N GLY A 90 22.45 19.54 -12.90
CA GLY A 90 23.87 19.54 -13.28
C GLY A 90 24.69 18.34 -12.82
N VAL A 91 25.49 17.85 -13.76
CA VAL A 91 26.46 16.75 -13.62
C VAL A 91 27.62 17.18 -12.69
N TYR A 92 27.74 16.54 -11.53
CA TYR A 92 29.02 16.43 -10.82
C TYR A 92 29.51 14.98 -10.90
N PRO A 93 30.55 14.67 -11.70
CA PRO A 93 31.09 13.32 -11.72
C PRO A 93 31.87 13.09 -10.41
N TYR A 94 31.49 12.05 -9.68
CA TYR A 94 32.36 11.45 -8.67
C TYR A 94 33.63 10.92 -9.38
N GLN A 95 34.69 11.72 -9.36
CA GLN A 95 36.03 11.25 -9.70
C GLN A 95 36.42 10.18 -8.68
N THR A 96 36.40 8.92 -9.09
CA THR A 96 37.02 7.84 -8.34
C THR A 96 38.53 8.05 -8.45
N ARG A 97 39.15 8.74 -7.48
CA ARG A 97 40.60 8.77 -7.33
C ARG A 97 41.07 7.34 -7.02
N ARG A 98 41.94 6.82 -7.89
CA ARG A 98 42.98 5.88 -7.47
C ARG A 98 44.10 6.64 -6.78
#